data_AF-G8JVT2-F1
#
_entry.id   AF-G8JVT2-F1
#
_cell.length_a   1.000
_cell.length_b   1.000
_cell.length_c   1.000
_cell.angle_alpha   90.00
_cell.angle_beta   90.00
_cell.angle_gamma   90.00
#
_symmetry.space_group_name_H-M   'P 1'
#
loop_
_entity.id
_entity.type
_entity.pdbx_description
1 polymer ?
#
loop_
_entity_poly.entity_id
_entity_poly.type
_entity_poly.pdbx_seq_one_letter_code
_entity_poly.pdbx_strand_id
1 'polypeptide(L)'
;MTHSVIISNIPLEVSNVTVMKFIQLNELVVEHIQPFPDEYHHINEEAQTKTLQIFTHDDEGKHLISDLFSDISVMDKMLDLEKLVKCGPNSVPRGERASEQEVGGTQGTTGRGSLSRGRRISVTIL
;
A
#
# COMPACT_ATOMS: atom_id res chain seq x y z
N MET A 1 13.32 -20.09 -15.32
CA MET A 1 13.18 -20.12 -13.85
C MET A 1 12.29 -18.94 -13.50
N THR A 2 11.37 -19.07 -12.55
CA THR A 2 10.49 -17.97 -12.15
C THR A 2 11.21 -17.14 -11.09
N HIS A 3 11.49 -15.88 -11.40
CA HIS A 3 12.11 -14.94 -10.46
C HIS A 3 11.00 -14.23 -9.70
N SER A 4 10.96 -14.36 -8.38
CA SER A 4 9.90 -13.72 -7.60
C SER A 4 10.39 -13.24 -6.24
N VAL A 5 9.68 -12.26 -5.70
CA VAL A 5 9.95 -11.66 -4.40
C VAL A 5 8.64 -11.53 -3.63
N ILE A 6 8.66 -11.95 -2.37
CA ILE A 6 7.54 -11.79 -1.44
C ILE A 6 7.75 -10.51 -0.66
N ILE A 7 6.71 -9.68 -0.62
CA ILE A 7 6.68 -8.40 0.08
C ILE A 7 5.54 -8.47 1.10
N SER A 8 5.90 -8.43 2.38
CA SER A 8 4.99 -8.49 3.53
C SER A 8 4.86 -7.13 4.21
N ASN A 9 3.81 -6.98 5.01
CA ASN A 9 3.47 -5.76 5.77
C ASN A 9 3.08 -4.56 4.89
N ILE A 10 2.47 -4.81 3.73
CA ILE A 10 1.91 -3.75 2.90
C ILE A 10 0.57 -3.32 3.53
N PRO A 11 0.32 -2.02 3.78
CA PRO A 11 -0.97 -1.58 4.33
C PRO A 11 -2.15 -1.96 3.42
N LEU A 12 -3.28 -2.36 4.00
CA LEU A 12 -4.49 -2.71 3.22
C LEU A 12 -5.05 -1.54 2.42
N GLU A 13 -4.82 -0.31 2.88
CA GLU A 13 -5.25 0.89 2.18
C GLU A 13 -4.53 1.12 0.85
N VAL A 14 -3.35 0.52 0.66
CA VAL A 14 -2.56 0.60 -0.58
C VAL A 14 -3.09 -0.43 -1.55
N SER A 15 -3.60 0.02 -2.70
CA SER A 15 -4.12 -0.88 -3.73
C SER A 15 -2.99 -1.61 -4.48
N ASN A 16 -3.28 -2.79 -5.05
CA ASN A 16 -2.31 -3.51 -5.88
C ASN A 16 -1.87 -2.68 -7.09
N VAL A 17 -2.77 -1.84 -7.61
CA VAL A 17 -2.47 -0.89 -8.69
C VAL A 17 -1.42 0.12 -8.27
N THR A 18 -1.50 0.66 -7.04
CA THR A 18 -0.49 1.59 -6.52
C THR A 18 0.85 0.91 -6.31
N VAL A 19 0.88 -0.33 -5.81
CA VAL A 19 2.13 -1.11 -5.72
C VAL A 19 2.76 -1.26 -7.10
N MET A 20 1.97 -1.66 -8.10
CA MET A 20 2.45 -1.85 -9.47
C MET A 20 2.96 -0.53 -10.10
N LYS A 21 2.20 0.56 -9.93
CA LYS A 21 2.61 1.90 -10.38
C LYS A 21 3.88 2.37 -9.68
N PHE A 22 4.00 2.13 -8.39
CA PHE A 22 5.20 2.51 -7.63
C PHE A 22 6.44 1.82 -8.19
N ILE A 23 6.34 0.54 -8.53
CA ILE A 23 7.46 -0.20 -9.13
C ILE A 23 7.80 0.35 -10.53
N GLN A 24 6.78 0.61 -11.36
CA GLN A 24 6.96 1.21 -12.69
C GLN A 24 7.58 2.62 -12.64
N LEU A 25 7.25 3.43 -11.63
CA LEU A 25 7.84 4.75 -11.43
C LEU A 25 9.34 4.70 -11.09
N ASN A 26 9.84 3.55 -10.63
CA ASN A 26 11.26 3.30 -10.40
C ASN A 26 11.92 2.56 -11.57
N GLU A 27 11.29 2.59 -12.76
CA GLU A 27 11.80 1.99 -14.00
C GLU A 27 11.97 0.46 -13.94
N LEU A 28 11.28 -0.21 -13.02
CA LEU A 28 11.31 -1.66 -12.86
C LEU A 28 10.13 -2.33 -13.55
N VAL A 29 10.38 -3.49 -14.16
CA VAL A 29 9.37 -4.27 -14.88
C VAL A 29 8.88 -5.42 -14.01
N VAL A 30 7.56 -5.53 -13.89
CA VAL A 30 6.87 -6.60 -13.18
C VAL A 30 6.01 -7.37 -14.17
N GLU A 31 6.12 -8.70 -14.17
CA GLU A 31 5.26 -9.54 -14.99
C GLU A 31 3.85 -9.62 -14.41
N HIS A 32 3.75 -9.99 -13.13
CA HIS A 32 2.48 -10.02 -12.40
C HIS A 32 2.67 -9.93 -10.88
N ILE A 33 1.59 -9.58 -10.19
CA ILE A 33 1.51 -9.52 -8.72
C ILE A 33 0.37 -10.43 -8.28
N GLN A 34 0.61 -11.25 -7.26
CA GLN A 34 -0.41 -12.11 -6.67
C GLN A 34 -0.46 -12.01 -5.14
N PRO A 35 -1.61 -12.28 -4.52
CA PRO A 35 -1.70 -12.50 -3.07
C PRO A 35 -0.81 -13.67 -2.62
N PHE A 36 -0.16 -13.55 -1.46
CA PHE A 36 0.62 -14.64 -0.86
C PHE A 36 0.31 -14.78 0.64
N PRO A 37 0.14 -15.99 1.20
CA PRO A 37 0.33 -17.30 0.55
C PRO A 37 -0.81 -17.72 -0.39
N ASP A 38 -2.02 -17.22 -0.18
CA ASP A 38 -3.19 -17.47 -1.02
C ASP A 38 -4.23 -16.34 -0.90
N GLU A 39 -5.23 -16.32 -1.78
CA GLU A 39 -6.23 -15.24 -1.86
C GLU A 39 -7.03 -15.04 -0.56
N TYR A 40 -7.14 -16.06 0.30
CA TYR A 40 -7.90 -15.99 1.54
C TYR A 40 -7.06 -15.65 2.76
N HIS A 41 -5.77 -16.00 2.77
CA HIS A 41 -4.88 -15.81 3.93
C HIS A 41 -3.77 -14.78 3.74
N HIS A 42 -3.77 -14.03 2.63
CA HIS A 42 -2.77 -12.98 2.39
C HIS A 42 -2.95 -11.71 3.24
N ILE A 43 -4.10 -11.56 3.91
CA ILE A 43 -4.43 -10.40 4.73
C ILE A 43 -4.25 -10.74 6.21
N ASN A 44 -3.50 -9.90 6.91
CA ASN A 44 -3.47 -9.87 8.36
C ASN A 44 -4.42 -8.77 8.85
N GLU A 45 -5.63 -9.17 9.25
CA GLU A 45 -6.69 -8.27 9.70
C GLU A 45 -6.32 -7.53 10.99
N GLU A 46 -5.64 -8.20 11.94
CA GLU A 46 -5.19 -7.60 13.20
C GLU A 46 -4.17 -6.48 12.95
N ALA A 47 -3.27 -6.71 12.00
CA ALA A 47 -2.25 -5.74 11.63
C ALA A 47 -2.74 -4.74 10.56
N GLN A 48 -3.88 -4.95 9.93
CA GLN A 48 -4.35 -4.19 8.76
C GLN A 48 -3.30 -4.15 7.62
N THR A 49 -2.67 -5.30 7.36
CA THR A 49 -1.65 -5.44 6.30
C THR A 49 -1.93 -6.63 5.40
N LYS A 50 -1.28 -6.66 4.25
CA LYS A 50 -1.29 -7.76 3.31
C LYS A 50 0.12 -8.14 2.86
N THR A 51 0.23 -9.35 2.35
CA THR A 51 1.44 -9.87 1.72
C THR A 51 1.18 -10.15 0.25
N LEU A 52 2.11 -9.72 -0.60
CA LEU A 52 2.05 -9.87 -2.04
C LEU A 52 3.31 -10.57 -2.55
N GLN A 53 3.19 -11.41 -3.56
CA GLN A 53 4.30 -11.96 -4.31
C GLN A 53 4.36 -11.27 -5.67
N ILE A 54 5.55 -10.80 -6.02
CA ILE A 54 5.83 -10.06 -7.26
C ILE A 54 6.73 -10.92 -8.12
N PHE A 55 6.34 -11.11 -9.38
CA PHE A 55 7.10 -11.87 -10.36
C PHE A 55 7.82 -10.94 -11.31
N THR A 56 9.09 -11.23 -11.54
CA THR A 56 9.96 -10.51 -12.46
C THR A 56 10.42 -11.44 -13.57
N HIS A 57 10.72 -10.85 -14.72
CA HIS A 57 11.27 -11.58 -15.85
C HIS A 57 12.69 -12.09 -15.54
N ASP A 58 13.49 -11.23 -14.89
CA ASP A 58 14.90 -11.46 -14.64
C ASP A 58 15.22 -11.51 -13.14
N ASP A 59 16.35 -12.16 -12.83
CA ASP A 59 16.91 -12.25 -11.48
C ASP A 59 17.35 -10.89 -10.92
N GLU A 60 17.88 -10.02 -11.78
CA GLU A 60 18.22 -8.64 -11.41
C GLU A 60 16.98 -7.86 -10.95
N GLY A 61 15.85 -8.06 -11.63
CA GLY A 61 14.58 -7.42 -11.30
C GLY A 61 14.12 -7.72 -9.87
N LYS A 62 14.20 -8.98 -9.42
CA LYS A 62 13.78 -9.33 -8.04
C LYS A 62 14.70 -8.72 -6.98
N HIS A 63 16.00 -8.58 -7.28
CA HIS A 63 16.96 -7.92 -6.38
C HIS A 63 16.70 -6.42 -6.29
N LEU A 64 16.47 -5.74 -7.42
CA LEU A 64 16.17 -4.31 -7.44
C LEU A 64 14.84 -3.99 -6.74
N ILE A 65 13.81 -4.82 -6.95
CA ILE A 65 12.55 -4.69 -6.21
C ILE A 65 12.81 -4.94 -4.72
N SER A 66 13.63 -5.92 -4.36
CA SER A 66 13.94 -6.17 -2.95
C SER A 66 14.62 -4.98 -2.27
N ASP A 67 15.60 -4.37 -2.94
CA ASP A 67 16.28 -3.20 -2.43
C ASP A 67 15.34 -1.99 -2.33
N LEU A 68 14.48 -1.80 -3.33
CA LEU A 68 13.46 -0.76 -3.32
C LEU A 68 12.59 -0.87 -2.06
N PHE A 69 12.01 -2.04 -1.80
CA PHE A 69 11.08 -2.22 -0.68
C PHE A 69 11.77 -2.40 0.69
N SER A 70 13.09 -2.54 0.72
CA SER A 70 13.87 -2.54 1.97
C SER A 70 14.06 -1.14 2.56
N ASP A 71 13.84 -0.09 1.77
CA ASP A 71 13.94 1.30 2.22
C ASP A 71 12.72 1.68 3.10
N ILE A 72 13.03 2.28 4.27
CA ILE A 72 12.06 2.67 5.30
C ILE A 72 11.07 3.74 4.78
N SER A 73 11.51 4.58 3.85
CA SER A 73 10.71 5.66 3.27
C SER A 73 9.73 5.17 2.20
N VAL A 74 9.83 3.93 1.72
CA VAL A 74 8.93 3.42 0.68
C VAL A 74 7.49 3.34 1.15
N MET A 75 7.26 3.01 2.42
CA MET A 75 5.90 2.98 2.95
C MET A 75 5.22 4.35 2.85
N ASP A 76 5.91 5.43 3.23
CA ASP A 76 5.38 6.79 3.17
C ASP A 76 5.13 7.23 1.72
N LYS A 77 6.07 6.96 0.81
CA LYS A 77 5.94 7.24 -0.63
C LYS A 77 4.77 6.50 -1.27
N MET A 78 4.55 5.23 -0.92
CA MET A 78 3.41 4.46 -1.43
C MET A 78 2.07 4.99 -0.91
N LEU A 79 2.01 5.39 0.36
CA LEU A 79 0.81 6.00 0.94
C LEU A 79 0.50 7.36 0.29
N ASP A 80 1.51 8.15 -0.01
CA ASP A 80 1.35 9.41 -0.75
C ASP A 80 0.86 9.17 -2.18
N LEU A 81 1.45 8.18 -2.87
CA LEU A 81 1.00 7.78 -4.20
C LEU A 81 -0.45 7.28 -4.21
N GLU A 82 -0.84 6.49 -3.22
CA GLU A 82 -2.23 6.02 -3.06
C GLU A 82 -3.20 7.19 -2.91
N LYS A 83 -2.83 8.24 -2.15
CA LYS A 83 -3.65 9.46 -2.04
C LYS A 83 -3.76 10.18 -3.38
N LEU A 84 -2.67 10.29 -4.14
CA LEU A 84 -2.70 10.91 -5.47
C LEU A 84 -3.59 10.13 -6.45
N VAL A 85 -3.53 8.79 -6.42
CA VAL A 85 -4.38 7.93 -7.25
C VAL A 85 -5.86 8.07 -6.85
N LYS A 86 -6.16 8.20 -5.55
CA LYS A 86 -7.52 8.40 -5.04
C LYS A 86 -8.04 9.83 -5.23
N CYS A 87 -7.18 10.85 -5.20
CA CYS A 87 -7.51 12.28 -5.34
C CYS A 87 -7.30 12.83 -6.76
N GLY A 88 -7.44 12.00 -7.81
CA GLY A 88 -7.42 12.46 -9.19
C GLY A 88 -8.36 13.66 -9.46
N PRO A 89 -8.11 14.45 -10.53
CA PRO A 89 -8.44 15.89 -10.68
C PRO A 89 -9.94 16.25 -10.76
N ASN A 90 -10.86 15.34 -10.45
CA ASN A 90 -12.30 15.58 -10.48
C ASN A 90 -12.91 16.00 -9.13
N SER A 91 -12.07 16.27 -8.12
CA SER A 91 -12.51 16.76 -6.81
C SER A 91 -12.52 18.29 -6.80
N VAL A 92 -13.49 18.89 -7.49
CA VAL A 92 -13.79 20.32 -7.33
C VAL A 92 -14.18 20.54 -5.86
N PRO A 93 -13.52 21.44 -5.10
CA PRO A 93 -14.05 21.85 -3.82
C PRO A 93 -15.27 22.72 -4.10
N ARG A 94 -16.46 22.11 -4.15
CA ARG A 94 -17.71 22.85 -4.30
C ARG A 94 -17.97 23.58 -2.98
N GLY A 95 -17.61 24.86 -3.03
CA GLY A 95 -17.83 25.95 -2.08
C GLY A 95 -18.72 25.71 -0.87
N GLU A 96 -18.17 26.14 0.27
CA GLU A 96 -18.84 26.83 1.36
C GLU A 96 -20.35 27.10 1.15
N ARG A 97 -21.18 26.39 1.91
CA ARG A 97 -22.39 26.99 2.46
C ARG A 97 -22.54 26.57 3.91
N ALA A 98 -22.23 27.53 4.78
CA ALA A 98 -22.67 27.56 6.15
C ALA A 98 -24.20 27.41 6.20
N SER A 99 -24.68 26.49 7.03
CA SER A 99 -25.98 26.57 7.68
C SER A 99 -25.91 25.71 8.94
N GLU A 100 -25.93 26.39 10.07
CA GLU A 100 -26.08 25.85 11.41
C GLU A 100 -27.34 24.98 11.51
N GLN A 101 -27.24 23.80 12.12
CA GLN A 101 -28.23 23.39 13.12
C GLN A 101 -27.72 22.21 13.97
N GLU A 102 -27.64 22.46 15.28
CA GLU A 102 -27.37 21.50 16.34
C GLU A 102 -28.49 20.46 16.45
N VAL A 103 -28.14 19.17 16.62
CA VAL A 103 -28.86 18.23 17.51
C VAL A 103 -27.87 17.15 17.98
N GLY A 104 -27.81 16.93 19.30
CA GLY A 104 -26.83 16.07 19.96
C GLY A 104 -27.07 14.55 19.90
N GLY A 105 -26.16 13.81 20.52
CA GLY A 105 -26.33 12.39 20.82
C GLY A 105 -25.04 11.56 20.72
N THR A 106 -24.30 11.46 21.83
CA THR A 106 -23.47 10.32 22.29
C THR A 106 -22.87 9.34 21.25
N GLN A 107 -21.54 9.32 21.14
CA GLN A 107 -20.65 8.16 21.11
C GLN A 107 -19.20 8.71 21.04
N GLY A 108 -18.32 8.42 21.98
CA GLY A 108 -17.75 7.09 22.18
C GLY A 108 -16.30 7.12 21.69
N THR A 109 -15.39 7.36 22.63
CA THR A 109 -13.95 7.01 22.58
C THR A 109 -13.13 7.43 21.36
N THR A 110 -12.36 8.47 21.59
CA THR A 110 -10.99 8.69 21.13
C THR A 110 -10.25 7.37 20.85
N GLY A 111 -9.96 7.13 19.57
CA GLY A 111 -9.27 5.92 19.14
C GLY A 111 -8.90 5.96 17.67
N ARG A 112 -8.45 7.12 17.15
CA ARG A 112 -7.68 7.13 15.90
C ARG A 112 -6.32 6.51 16.21
N GLY A 113 -6.31 5.18 16.18
CA GLY A 113 -5.14 4.34 16.35
C GLY A 113 -4.03 4.88 15.45
N SER A 114 -2.96 5.31 16.10
CA SER A 114 -1.69 5.60 15.48
C SER A 114 -1.15 4.28 14.92
N LEU A 115 -1.59 3.93 13.72
CA LEU A 115 -1.08 2.82 12.93
C LEU A 115 -0.49 3.51 11.71
N SER A 116 0.80 3.83 11.60
CA SER A 116 1.82 2.84 11.25
C SER A 116 3.19 3.55 11.21
N ARG A 117 3.58 4.31 12.24
CA ARG A 117 4.78 5.18 12.15
C ARG A 117 6.13 4.44 12.30
N GLY A 118 6.14 3.10 12.23
CA GLY A 118 7.37 2.31 12.41
C GLY A 118 7.31 0.87 11.90
N ARG A 119 6.33 0.51 11.07
CA ARG A 119 6.27 -0.85 10.50
C ARG A 119 7.16 -0.90 9.27
N ARG A 120 8.16 -1.78 9.29
CA ARG A 120 9.03 -2.01 8.13
C ARG A 120 8.40 -3.06 7.21
N ILE A 121 8.48 -2.79 5.92
CA ILE A 121 8.18 -3.78 4.89
C ILE A 121 9.21 -4.90 5.02
N SER A 122 8.75 -6.15 4.98
CA SER A 122 9.63 -7.32 5.00
C SER A 122 9.69 -7.91 3.60
N VAL A 123 10.90 -8.25 3.15
CA VAL A 123 11.13 -8.74 1.80
C VAL A 123 11.84 -10.08 1.85
N THR A 124 11.34 -11.05 1.07
CA THR A 124 11.93 -12.38 0.92
C THR A 124 12.11 -12.69 -0.56
N ILE A 125 13.34 -12.97 -0.99
CA ILE A 125 13.68 -13.32 -2.37
C ILE A 125 13.50 -14.83 -2.56
N LEU A 126 12.90 -15.24 -3.68
CA LEU A 126 12.72 -16.64 -4.09
C LEU A 126 13.47 -16.98 -5.38
#